data_AF-X8DDG7-F1
#
_entry.id   AF-X8DDG7-F1
#
_cell.length_a   1.000
_cell.length_b   1.000
_cell.length_c   1.000
_cell.angle_alpha   90.00
_cell.angle_beta   90.00
_cell.angle_gamma   90.00
#
_symmetry.space_group_name_H-M   'P 1'
#
loop_
_entity.id
_entity.type
_entity.pdbx_description
1 polymer ?
#
loop_
_entity_poly.entity_id
_entity_poly.type
_entity_poly.pdbx_seq_one_letter_code
_entity_poly.pdbx_strand_id
1 'polypeptide(L)'
;MPARRATTLRRRMKLGVLAALDQRIGLRYTMAPMSNTETDSYLRHHLKLAGRDDTLFSDDAVTLVHQTSRGYPRAVNNLALQALARIRL
;
A
#
# COMPACT_ATOMS: atom_id res chain seq x y z
N MET A 1 -18.11 -15.05 1.98
CA MET A 1 -17.30 -13.84 2.23
C MET A 1 -16.49 -14.03 3.51
N PRO A 2 -15.23 -14.50 3.48
CA PRO A 2 -14.54 -14.83 4.73
C PRO A 2 -13.97 -13.57 5.38
N ALA A 3 -14.15 -13.51 6.70
CA ALA A 3 -13.81 -12.42 7.60
C ALA A 3 -12.35 -11.95 7.44
N ARG A 4 -12.19 -10.67 7.06
CA ARG A 4 -10.89 -10.00 7.03
C ARG A 4 -10.33 -9.95 8.46
N ARG A 5 -9.19 -10.61 8.67
CA ARG A 5 -8.43 -10.64 9.93
C ARG A 5 -8.40 -9.23 10.55
N ALA A 6 -8.99 -9.07 11.73
CA ALA A 6 -8.96 -7.80 12.44
C ALA A 6 -7.50 -7.35 12.60
N THR A 7 -7.14 -6.26 11.94
CA THR A 7 -5.80 -5.68 12.00
C THR A 7 -5.45 -5.42 13.46
N THR A 8 -4.21 -5.68 13.85
CA THR A 8 -3.69 -5.53 15.23
C THR A 8 -4.05 -4.19 15.85
N LEU A 9 -4.15 -3.12 15.05
CA LEU A 9 -4.60 -1.81 15.51
C LEU A 9 -6.07 -1.80 15.97
N ARG A 10 -7.02 -2.36 15.21
CA ARG A 10 -8.43 -2.42 15.62
C ARG A 10 -8.60 -3.20 16.93
N ARG A 11 -7.83 -4.28 17.09
CA ARG A 11 -7.83 -5.06 18.33
C ARG A 11 -7.23 -4.28 19.50
N ARG A 12 -6.11 -3.58 19.28
CA ARG A 12 -5.46 -2.74 20.30
C ARG A 12 -6.35 -1.56 20.72
N MET A 13 -7.07 -0.94 19.79
CA MET A 13 -7.99 0.16 20.09
C MET A 13 -9.11 -0.23 21.06
N LYS A 14 -9.48 -1.51 21.11
CA LYS A 14 -10.48 -2.03 22.06
C LYS A 14 -9.93 -2.32 23.47
N LEU A 15 -8.65 -2.10 23.72
CA LEU A 15 -8.10 -2.23 25.08
C LEU A 15 -8.70 -1.14 25.98
N GLY A 16 -9.11 -1.49 27.19
CA GLY A 16 -9.77 -0.55 28.11
C GLY A 16 -8.97 0.72 28.38
N VAL A 17 -7.63 0.63 28.41
CA VAL A 17 -6.73 1.77 28.56
C VAL A 17 -6.86 2.81 27.42
N LEU A 18 -7.35 2.41 26.25
CA LEU A 18 -7.56 3.28 25.09
C LEU A 18 -9.03 3.71 24.91
N ALA A 19 -9.93 3.42 25.86
CA ALA A 19 -11.36 3.71 25.70
C ALA A 19 -11.66 5.20 25.40
N ALA A 20 -11.00 6.12 26.10
CA ALA A 20 -11.14 7.56 25.85
C ALA A 20 -10.65 7.97 24.44
N LEU A 21 -9.61 7.30 23.93
CA LEU A 21 -9.11 7.53 22.57
C LEU A 21 -10.06 6.94 21.52
N ASP A 22 -10.60 5.74 21.78
CA ASP A 22 -11.52 5.06 20.87
C ASP A 22 -12.82 5.85 20.64
N GLN A 23 -13.29 6.57 21.66
CA GLN A 23 -14.44 7.49 21.58
C GLN A 23 -14.17 8.72 20.71
N ARG A 24 -12.91 9.14 20.56
CA ARG A 24 -12.53 10.34 19.78
C ARG A 24 -12.26 10.04 18.30
N ILE A 25 -12.16 8.76 17.93
CA ILE A 25 -11.94 8.33 16.54
C ILE A 25 -13.29 8.08 15.86
N GLY A 26 -13.79 9.11 15.17
CA GLY A 26 -15.06 9.07 14.46
C GLY A 26 -15.05 8.29 13.13
N LEU A 27 -13.89 8.19 12.47
CA LEU A 27 -13.77 7.51 11.17
C LEU A 27 -12.76 6.37 11.23
N ARG A 28 -13.20 5.18 10.81
CA ARG A 28 -12.35 3.98 10.70
C ARG A 28 -12.42 3.41 9.29
N TYR A 29 -11.52 3.83 8.42
CA TYR A 29 -11.46 3.33 7.06
C TYR A 29 -10.47 2.16 6.91
N THR A 30 -10.77 1.19 6.03
CA THR A 30 -9.79 0.21 5.56
C THR A 30 -9.56 0.51 4.09
N MET A 31 -8.32 0.84 3.72
CA MET A 31 -7.99 0.96 2.31
C MET A 31 -8.17 -0.39 1.61
N ALA A 32 -8.95 -0.37 0.53
CA ALA A 32 -9.04 -1.50 -0.38
C ALA A 32 -7.71 -1.68 -1.13
N PRO A 33 -7.38 -2.92 -1.55
CA PRO A 33 -6.30 -3.10 -2.51
C PRO A 33 -6.66 -2.41 -3.83
N MET A 34 -5.66 -1.81 -4.46
CA MET A 34 -5.73 -1.29 -5.82
C MET A 34 -5.88 -2.44 -6.81
N SER A 35 -6.46 -2.18 -7.96
CA SER A 35 -6.37 -3.02 -9.16
C SER A 35 -4.99 -2.91 -9.82
N ASN A 36 -4.74 -3.75 -10.82
CA ASN A 36 -3.46 -3.73 -11.56
C ASN A 36 -3.23 -2.38 -12.26
N THR A 37 -4.28 -1.81 -12.87
CA THR A 37 -4.23 -0.52 -13.58
C THR A 37 -4.02 0.65 -12.61
N GLU A 38 -4.68 0.62 -11.45
CA GLU A 38 -4.41 1.59 -10.37
C GLU A 38 -3.00 1.46 -9.82
N THR A 39 -2.45 0.23 -9.78
CA THR A 39 -1.06 0.01 -9.33
C THR A 39 -0.05 0.60 -10.32
N ASP A 40 -0.26 0.43 -11.63
CA ASP A 40 0.55 1.09 -12.67
C ASP A 40 0.50 2.61 -12.52
N SER A 41 -0.71 3.17 -12.45
CA SER A 41 -0.92 4.62 -12.30
C SER A 41 -0.28 5.15 -11.02
N TYR A 42 -0.37 4.40 -9.92
CA TYR A 42 0.24 4.72 -8.64
C TYR A 42 1.76 4.81 -8.74
N LEU A 43 2.41 3.80 -9.37
CA LEU A 43 3.86 3.78 -9.54
C LEU A 43 4.33 4.93 -10.44
N ARG A 44 3.68 5.16 -11.58
CA ARG A 44 4.02 6.26 -12.49
C ARG A 44 3.87 7.62 -11.81
N HIS A 45 2.79 7.82 -11.06
CA HIS A 45 2.58 9.05 -10.30
C HIS A 45 3.70 9.27 -9.27
N HIS A 46 4.09 8.23 -8.53
CA HIS A 46 5.16 8.32 -7.55
C HIS A 46 6.54 8.60 -8.19
N LEU A 47 6.84 8.01 -9.35
CA LEU A 47 8.06 8.31 -10.11
C LEU A 47 8.07 9.75 -10.60
N LYS A 48 6.94 10.24 -11.10
CA LYS A 48 6.79 11.64 -11.52
C LYS A 48 7.03 12.62 -10.38
N LEU A 49 6.52 12.32 -9.18
CA LEU A 49 6.79 13.10 -7.98
C LEU A 49 8.28 13.09 -7.58
N ALA A 50 9.01 12.01 -7.90
CA ALA A 50 10.46 11.93 -7.74
C ALA A 50 11.25 12.61 -8.89
N GLY A 51 10.57 13.29 -9.81
CA GLY A 51 11.17 13.99 -10.95
C GLY A 51 11.54 13.07 -12.12
N ARG A 52 10.93 11.89 -12.22
CA ARG A 52 11.16 10.92 -13.29
C ARG A 52 9.91 10.62 -14.10
N ASP A 53 10.03 10.75 -15.41
CA ASP A 53 8.98 10.39 -16.38
C ASP A 53 9.39 9.22 -17.29
N ASP A 54 10.56 8.62 -17.06
CA ASP A 54 11.03 7.44 -17.77
C ASP A 54 10.37 6.15 -17.26
N THR A 55 10.16 5.19 -18.16
CA THR A 55 9.57 3.89 -17.85
C THR A 55 10.58 3.00 -17.12
N LEU A 56 10.61 3.10 -15.79
CA LEU A 56 11.50 2.29 -14.93
C LEU A 56 10.95 0.88 -14.61
N PHE A 57 9.65 0.69 -14.77
CA PHE A 57 9.00 -0.62 -14.59
C PHE A 57 8.35 -1.05 -15.90
N SER A 58 8.65 -2.26 -16.36
CA SER A 58 7.91 -2.90 -17.44
C SER A 58 6.52 -3.34 -16.97
N ASP A 59 5.59 -3.56 -17.90
CA ASP A 59 4.22 -4.01 -17.59
C ASP A 59 4.21 -5.33 -16.80
N ASP A 60 5.14 -6.25 -17.11
CA ASP A 60 5.33 -7.50 -16.37
C ASP A 60 5.82 -7.24 -14.94
N ALA A 61 6.74 -6.28 -14.76
CA ALA A 61 7.24 -5.91 -13.44
C ALA A 61 6.14 -5.27 -12.59
N VAL A 62 5.32 -4.40 -13.19
CA VAL A 62 4.15 -3.81 -12.52
C VAL A 62 3.17 -4.90 -12.10
N THR A 63 2.87 -5.85 -12.98
CA THR A 63 1.99 -6.98 -12.70
C THR A 63 2.53 -7.85 -11.56
N LEU A 64 3.83 -8.14 -11.57
CA LEU A 64 4.49 -8.90 -10.50
C LEU A 64 4.44 -8.17 -9.15
N VAL A 65 4.70 -6.85 -9.15
CA VAL A 65 4.60 -6.01 -7.95
C VAL A 65 3.17 -6.00 -7.42
N HIS A 66 2.17 -5.85 -8.30
CA HIS A 66 0.76 -5.87 -7.93
C HIS A 66 0.36 -7.21 -7.28
N GLN A 67 0.70 -8.34 -7.91
CA GLN A 67 0.40 -9.67 -7.39
C GLN A 67 1.08 -9.94 -6.05
N THR A 68 2.37 -9.60 -5.93
CA THR A 68 3.17 -9.82 -4.72
C THR A 68 2.68 -8.96 -3.55
N SER A 69 2.37 -7.69 -3.82
CA SER A 69 1.82 -6.76 -2.83
C SER A 69 0.34 -6.99 -2.52
N ARG A 70 -0.35 -7.79 -3.34
CA ARG A 70 -1.82 -7.94 -3.36
C ARG A 70 -2.55 -6.60 -3.56
N GLY A 71 -1.92 -5.66 -4.28
CA GLY A 71 -2.46 -4.33 -4.56
C GLY A 71 -2.48 -3.37 -3.37
N TYR A 72 -1.90 -3.70 -2.21
CA TYR A 72 -1.89 -2.77 -1.07
C TYR A 72 -0.84 -1.67 -1.29
N PRO A 73 -1.21 -0.37 -1.28
CA PRO A 73 -0.30 0.73 -1.64
C PRO A 73 1.02 0.73 -0.87
N ARG A 74 0.98 0.47 0.45
CA ARG A 74 2.20 0.42 1.27
C ARG A 74 3.12 -0.74 0.90
N ALA A 75 2.56 -1.89 0.53
CA ALA A 75 3.35 -3.04 0.08
C ALA A 75 3.90 -2.80 -1.33
N VAL A 76 3.11 -2.23 -2.24
CA VAL A 76 3.55 -1.79 -3.58
C VAL A 76 4.74 -0.86 -3.46
N ASN A 77 4.62 0.21 -2.66
CA ASN A 77 5.68 1.20 -2.49
C ASN A 77 6.96 0.60 -1.91
N ASN A 78 6.85 -0.31 -0.94
CA ASN A 78 8.02 -0.98 -0.37
C ASN A 78 8.75 -1.88 -1.39
N LEU A 79 8.00 -2.64 -2.19
CA LEU A 79 8.58 -3.48 -3.25
C LEU A 79 9.25 -2.64 -4.33
N ALA A 80 8.57 -1.57 -4.80
CA ALA A 80 9.11 -0.66 -5.79
C ALA A 80 10.39 0.02 -5.29
N LEU A 81 10.40 0.51 -4.05
CA LEU A 81 11.59 1.13 -3.45
C LEU A 81 12.76 0.13 -3.35
N GLN A 82 12.50 -1.12 -2.96
CA GLN A 82 13.55 -2.14 -2.89
C GLN A 82 14.08 -2.51 -4.28
N ALA A 83 13.22 -2.60 -5.28
CA ALA A 83 13.63 -2.86 -6.66
C ALA A 83 14.53 -1.72 -7.18
N LEU A 84 14.12 -0.47 -6.98
CA LEU A 84 14.88 0.71 -7.38
C LEU A 84 16.20 0.85 -6.62
N ALA A 85 16.22 0.62 -5.30
CA ALA A 85 17.44 0.73 -4.50
C ALA A 85 18.47 -0.37 -4.83
N ARG A 86 18.00 -1.54 -5.29
CA ARG A 86 18.87 -2.65 -5.69
C ARG A 86 19.42 -2.47 -7.10
N ILE A 87 18.67 -1.81 -7.98
CA ILE A 87 19.15 -1.32 -9.28
C ILE A 87 19.92 -0.03 -9.02
N ARG A 88 21.13 -0.17 -8.48
CA ARG A 88 21.99 0.99 -8.20
C ARG A 88 22.32 1.69 -9.52
N LEU A 89 21.77 2.90 -9.69
CA LEU A 89 22.29 3.94 -10.58
C LEU A 89 23.51 4.62 -9.94
#